data_AF-A0ABC8SND3-F1
#
_entry.id   AF-A0ABC8SND3-F1
#
_cell.length_a   1.000
_cell.length_b   1.000
_cell.length_c   1.000
_cell.angle_alpha   90.00
_cell.angle_beta   90.00
_cell.angle_gamma   90.00
#
_symmetry.space_group_name_H-M   'P 1'
#
loop_
_entity.id
_entity.type
_entity.pdbx_description
1 polymer ?
#
loop_
_entity_poly.entity_id
_entity_poly.type
_entity_poly.pdbx_seq_one_letter_code
_entity_poly.pdbx_strand_id
1 'polypeptide(L)'
;MSRIKFFKVAYSKKDGRLVNDVVAQALSDMDELPSQMSDEVFTQVMGPERPGCVRTYGFGPSPRYVFGRKKSEEMQAMQSQLDEELSRHKAER
;
A
#
# COMPACT_ATOMS: atom_id res chain seq x y z
N MET A 1 -4.75 7.16 3.73
CA MET A 1 -3.56 8.05 3.88
C MET A 1 -2.67 7.83 2.67
N SER A 2 -2.18 8.90 2.02
CA SER A 2 -1.23 8.82 0.89
C SER A 2 0.20 8.58 1.39
N ARG A 3 1.10 8.08 0.51
CA ARG A 3 2.49 7.79 0.88
C ARG A 3 3.29 9.04 1.23
N ILE A 4 3.00 10.16 0.56
CA ILE A 4 3.61 11.46 0.88
C ILE A 4 3.25 11.94 2.28
N LYS A 5 2.02 11.68 2.76
CA LYS A 5 1.65 11.99 4.15
C LYS A 5 2.48 11.18 5.14
N PHE A 6 2.74 9.90 4.85
CA PHE A 6 3.64 9.08 5.68
C PHE A 6 5.08 9.59 5.64
N PHE A 7 5.59 9.91 4.46
CA PHE A 7 6.92 10.47 4.30
C PHE A 7 7.08 11.77 5.09
N LYS A 8 6.10 12.68 5.02
CA LYS A 8 6.05 13.93 5.80
C LYS A 8 6.16 13.67 7.30
N VAL A 9 5.40 12.70 7.83
CA VAL A 9 5.47 12.31 9.25
C VAL A 9 6.83 11.73 9.60
N ALA A 10 7.37 10.82 8.78
CA ALA A 10 8.66 10.18 9.01
C ALA A 10 9.85 11.16 8.93
N TYR A 11 9.72 12.21 8.13
CA TYR A 11 10.74 13.24 7.90
C TYR A 11 10.54 14.51 8.74
N SER A 12 9.59 14.47 9.69
CA SER A 12 9.38 15.52 10.68
C SER A 12 10.19 15.24 11.95
N LYS A 13 10.67 16.29 12.62
CA LYS A 13 11.25 16.18 13.97
C LYS A 13 10.18 15.70 14.96
N LYS A 14 10.61 15.27 16.15
CA LYS A 14 9.69 14.88 17.24
C LYS A 14 8.66 15.98 17.57
N ASP A 15 9.03 17.23 17.36
CA ASP A 15 8.18 18.41 17.59
C ASP A 15 7.26 18.74 16.40
N GLY A 16 7.18 17.87 15.38
CA GLY A 16 6.36 18.07 14.17
C GLY A 16 6.90 19.09 13.17
N ARG A 17 8.03 19.74 13.47
CA ARG A 17 8.69 20.69 12.56
C ARG A 17 9.53 19.96 11.53
N LEU A 18 9.50 20.44 10.29
CA LEU A 18 10.36 19.94 9.22
C LEU A 18 11.81 20.40 9.40
N VAL A 19 12.73 19.69 8.76
CA VAL A 19 14.17 19.85 9.00
C VAL A 19 14.71 21.18 8.44
N ASN A 20 14.21 21.62 7.27
CA ASN A 20 14.51 22.93 6.69
C ASN A 20 13.32 23.46 5.86
N ASP A 21 13.41 24.70 5.43
CA ASP A 21 12.37 25.39 4.65
C ASP A 21 12.25 24.86 3.22
N VAL A 22 13.34 24.37 2.63
CA VAL A 22 13.33 23.77 1.28
C VAL A 22 12.47 22.50 1.25
N VAL A 23 12.61 21.66 2.27
CA VAL A 23 11.82 20.43 2.46
C VAL A 23 10.37 20.79 2.79
N ALA A 24 10.13 21.88 3.53
CA ALA A 24 8.79 22.36 3.80
C ALA A 24 8.06 22.81 2.53
N GLN A 25 8.75 23.54 1.65
CA GLN A 25 8.18 23.94 0.37
C GLN A 25 7.89 22.72 -0.51
N ALA A 26 8.88 21.83 -0.70
CA ALA A 26 8.71 20.64 -1.53
C ALA A 26 7.58 19.72 -1.04
N LEU A 27 7.39 19.58 0.28
CA LEU A 27 6.29 18.79 0.84
C LEU A 27 4.93 19.49 0.69
N SER A 28 4.91 20.82 0.63
CA SER A 28 3.69 21.60 0.38
C SER A 28 3.27 21.47 -1.08
N ASP A 29 4.22 21.60 -2.01
CA ASP A 29 3.98 21.40 -3.46
C ASP A 29 3.45 19.97 -3.74
N MET A 30 3.92 18.98 -2.98
CA MET A 30 3.46 17.59 -3.09
C MET A 30 2.09 17.34 -2.45
N ASP A 31 1.68 18.13 -1.45
CA ASP A 31 0.33 18.06 -0.85
C ASP A 31 -0.74 18.65 -1.80
N GLU A 32 -0.35 19.53 -2.72
CA GLU A 32 -1.24 20.10 -3.76
C GLU A 32 -1.52 19.13 -4.92
N LEU A 33 -0.70 18.09 -5.08
CA LEU A 33 -0.90 17.08 -6.11
C LEU A 33 -2.09 16.15 -5.81
N PRO A 34 -2.83 15.72 -6.84
CA PRO A 34 -3.83 14.66 -6.69
C PRO A 34 -3.19 13.42 -6.05
N SER A 35 -3.91 12.74 -5.16
CA SER A 35 -3.37 11.58 -4.43
C SER A 35 -2.91 10.43 -5.32
N GLN A 36 -3.43 10.33 -6.55
CA GLN A 36 -2.97 9.35 -7.55
C GLN A 36 -1.60 9.73 -8.13
N MET A 37 -1.44 11.00 -8.54
CA MET A 37 -0.20 11.54 -9.08
C MET A 37 0.94 11.55 -8.05
N SER A 38 0.60 11.88 -6.81
CA SER A 38 1.57 12.01 -5.73
C SER A 38 2.20 10.65 -5.39
N ASP A 39 1.41 9.59 -5.48
CA ASP A 39 1.82 8.21 -5.32
C ASP A 39 2.63 7.68 -6.54
N GLU A 40 2.30 8.10 -7.75
CA GLU A 40 3.08 7.80 -8.96
C GLU A 40 4.48 8.45 -8.92
N VAL A 41 4.55 9.75 -8.59
CA VAL A 41 5.82 10.47 -8.43
C VAL A 41 6.68 9.82 -7.35
N PHE A 42 6.07 9.44 -6.22
CA PHE A 42 6.79 8.72 -5.16
C PHE A 42 7.37 7.39 -5.67
N THR A 43 6.61 6.66 -6.49
CA THR A 43 7.05 5.39 -7.08
C THR A 43 8.17 5.59 -8.11
N GLN A 44 8.13 6.67 -8.88
CA GLN A 44 9.18 7.02 -9.85
C GLN A 44 10.51 7.32 -9.16
N VAL A 45 10.48 8.06 -8.05
CA VAL A 45 11.68 8.45 -7.30
C VAL A 45 12.25 7.29 -6.48
N MET A 46 11.39 6.61 -5.72
CA MET A 46 11.83 5.55 -4.82
C MET A 46 12.03 4.21 -5.54
N GLY A 47 11.32 4.00 -6.64
CA GLY A 47 11.22 2.73 -7.35
C GLY A 47 9.95 1.94 -6.97
N PRO A 48 9.56 0.95 -7.79
CA PRO A 48 8.36 0.15 -7.57
C PRO A 48 8.45 -0.67 -6.28
N GLU A 49 7.33 -0.73 -5.56
CA GLU A 49 7.19 -1.57 -4.37
C GLU A 49 7.25 -3.05 -4.73
N ARG A 50 7.80 -3.87 -3.83
CA ARG A 50 7.90 -5.32 -4.02
C ARG A 50 7.03 -6.06 -3.01
N PRO A 51 6.50 -7.25 -3.37
CA PRO A 51 5.87 -8.13 -2.38
C PRO A 51 6.84 -8.37 -1.20
N GLY A 52 6.40 -8.10 0.03
CA GLY A 52 7.24 -8.26 1.23
C GLY A 52 8.04 -7.01 1.65
N CYS A 53 8.18 -6.01 0.78
CA CYS A 53 8.89 -4.77 1.09
C CYS A 53 8.07 -3.60 0.57
N VAL A 54 7.18 -3.09 1.43
CA VAL A 54 6.44 -1.85 1.16
C VAL A 54 7.09 -0.73 1.95
N ARG A 55 7.71 0.23 1.26
CA ARG A 55 8.46 1.32 1.89
C ARG A 55 7.54 2.32 2.57
N THR A 56 8.05 3.01 3.60
CA THR A 56 7.36 4.09 4.35
C THR A 56 6.10 3.72 5.14
N TYR A 57 5.58 2.50 4.98
CA TYR A 57 4.52 1.97 5.81
C TYR A 57 5.07 1.37 7.13
N GLY A 58 5.90 2.12 7.84
CA GLY A 58 6.71 1.72 9.00
C GLY A 58 5.97 1.21 10.25
N PHE A 59 4.68 0.88 10.14
CA PHE A 59 3.88 0.17 11.14
C PHE A 59 3.41 -1.22 10.69
N GLY A 60 3.87 -1.70 9.53
CA GLY A 60 3.56 -3.04 9.05
C GLY A 60 2.08 -3.24 8.64
N PRO A 61 1.53 -2.48 7.68
CA PRO A 61 0.55 -3.11 6.82
C PRO A 61 1.26 -4.25 6.12
N SER A 62 0.81 -5.47 6.43
CA SER A 62 1.13 -6.64 5.64
C SER A 62 1.01 -6.27 4.16
N PRO A 63 1.94 -6.70 3.28
CA PRO A 63 1.85 -6.51 1.84
C PRO A 63 0.46 -6.78 1.25
N ARG A 64 -0.39 -7.54 1.97
CA ARG A 64 -1.83 -7.73 1.78
C ARG A 64 -2.67 -6.45 1.59
N TYR A 65 -2.34 -5.34 2.23
CA TYR A 65 -3.12 -4.09 2.09
C TYR A 65 -2.82 -3.34 0.79
N VAL A 66 -1.63 -3.56 0.22
CA VAL A 66 -1.18 -2.90 -1.01
C VAL A 66 -1.40 -3.80 -2.22
N PHE A 67 -1.11 -5.09 -2.09
CA PHE A 67 -1.17 -6.07 -3.18
C PHE A 67 -2.40 -7.00 -3.10
N GLY A 68 -3.28 -6.80 -2.11
CA GLY A 68 -4.37 -7.74 -1.82
C GLY A 68 -3.88 -9.05 -1.19
N ARG A 69 -4.80 -9.91 -0.76
CA ARG A 69 -4.47 -11.28 -0.37
C ARG A 69 -4.10 -12.05 -1.65
N LYS A 70 -2.81 -12.27 -1.90
CA LYS A 70 -2.41 -13.39 -2.74
C LYS A 70 -2.80 -14.66 -2.00
N LYS A 71 -3.86 -15.34 -2.45
CA LYS A 71 -4.10 -16.72 -2.03
C LYS A 71 -2.92 -17.54 -2.59
N SER A 72 -2.28 -18.38 -1.77
CA SER A 72 -1.32 -19.34 -2.32
C SER A 72 -2.05 -20.18 -3.37
N GLU A 73 -1.31 -20.70 -4.37
CA GLU A 73 -1.88 -21.59 -5.38
C GLU A 73 -2.64 -22.76 -4.72
N GLU A 74 -2.10 -23.28 -3.62
CA GLU A 74 -2.74 -24.31 -2.79
C GLU A 74 -4.08 -23.83 -2.18
N MET A 75 -4.14 -22.62 -1.62
CA MET A 75 -5.40 -22.06 -1.10
C MET A 75 -6.39 -21.73 -2.21
N GLN A 76 -5.92 -21.38 -3.42
CA GLN A 76 -6.80 -21.20 -4.58
C GLN A 76 -7.40 -22.53 -5.01
N ALA A 77 -6.57 -23.56 -5.14
CA ALA A 77 -7.01 -24.91 -5.50
C ALA A 77 -8.01 -25.47 -4.47
N MET A 78 -7.71 -25.29 -3.18
CA MET A 78 -8.61 -25.71 -2.10
C MET A 78 -9.93 -24.92 -2.11
N GLN A 79 -9.89 -23.61 -2.38
CA GLN A 79 -11.11 -22.82 -2.50
C GLN A 79 -11.96 -23.25 -3.70
N SER A 80 -11.35 -23.49 -4.86
CA SER A 80 -12.08 -23.92 -6.05
C SER A 80 -12.75 -25.28 -5.84
N GLN A 81 -12.09 -26.22 -5.14
CA GLN A 81 -12.69 -27.51 -4.79
C GLN A 81 -13.90 -27.32 -3.88
N LEU A 82 -13.79 -26.44 -2.88
CA LEU A 82 -14.87 -26.17 -1.93
C LEU A 82 -16.08 -25.50 -2.61
N ASP A 83 -15.83 -24.59 -3.54
CA ASP A 83 -16.86 -23.90 -4.32
C ASP A 83 -17.55 -24.88 -5.29
N GLU A 84 -16.80 -25.82 -5.89
CA GLU A 84 -17.34 -26.86 -6.76
C GLU A 84 -18.24 -27.84 -5.99
N GLU A 85 -17.81 -28.33 -4.83
CA GLU A 85 -18.61 -29.19 -3.96
C GLU A 85 -19.88 -28.49 -3.46
N LEU A 86 -19.79 -27.21 -3.10
CA LEU A 86 -20.96 -26.39 -2.74
C LEU A 86 -21.95 -26.24 -3.91
N SER A 87 -21.43 -26.13 -5.14
CA SER A 87 -22.27 -26.03 -6.34
C SER A 87 -23.00 -27.34 -6.62
N ARG A 88 -22.34 -28.50 -6.42
CA ARG A 88 -22.94 -29.84 -6.55
C ARG A 88 -24.05 -30.03 -5.52
N HIS A 89 -23.76 -29.75 -4.24
CA HIS A 89 -24.75 -29.87 -3.18
C HIS A 89 -25.94 -28.90 -3.34
N LYS A 90 -25.75 -27.75 -4.01
CA LYS A 90 -26.85 -26.85 -4.35
C LYS A 90 -27.65 -27.30 -5.58
N ALA A 91 -27.04 -28.05 -6.49
CA ALA A 91 -27.71 -28.60 -7.67
C ALA A 91 -28.48 -29.90 -7.35
N GLU A 92 -28.07 -30.61 -6.29
CA GLU A 92 -28.72 -31.83 -5.78
C GLU A 92 -29.89 -31.55 -4.83
N ARG A 93 -30.19 -30.27 -4.56
CA ARG A 93 -31.27 -29.83 -3.66
C ARG A 93 -32.34 -29.05 -4.41
#